data_AF-A0A9P0YIF4-F1
#
_entry.id   AF-A0A9P0YIF4-F1
#
_cell.length_a   1.000
_cell.length_b   1.000
_cell.length_c   1.000
_cell.angle_alpha   90.00
_cell.angle_beta   90.00
_cell.angle_gamma   90.00
#
_symmetry.space_group_name_H-M   'P 1'
#
loop_
_entity.id
_entity.type
_entity.pdbx_description
1 polymer ?
#
loop_
_entity_poly.entity_id
_entity_poly.type
_entity_poly.pdbx_seq_one_letter_code
_entity_poly.pdbx_strand_id
1 'polypeptide(L)'
;MLLYNIKGKHGWSDQGFTALLEALSNILPADNNIPKTMYEAKKIMKVLGLDYQKIHACRNDCILFHKQHSDLESCPTCGESRWKEKKMEP
;
A
#
# COMPACT_ATOMS: atom_id res chain seq x y z
N MET A 1 4.87 1.33 -12.92
CA MET A 1 4.00 2.52 -12.76
C MET A 1 2.54 2.24 -13.05
N LEU A 2 2.12 2.00 -14.30
CA LEU A 2 0.69 1.83 -14.64
C LEU A 2 -0.02 0.73 -13.83
N LEU A 3 0.52 -0.50 -13.85
CA LEU A 3 -0.06 -1.65 -13.10
C LEU A 3 -0.12 -1.38 -11.59
N TYR A 4 0.91 -0.75 -11.02
CA TYR A 4 0.96 -0.40 -9.61
C TYR A 4 -0.11 0.65 -9.24
N ASN A 5 -0.35 1.61 -10.14
CA ASN A 5 -1.40 2.61 -9.97
C ASN A 5 -2.80 1.99 -10.09
N ILE A 6 -3.00 1.05 -11.02
CA ILE A 6 -4.26 0.28 -11.16
C ILE A 6 -4.54 -0.49 -9.88
N LYS A 7 -3.53 -1.19 -9.33
CA LYS A 7 -3.65 -1.89 -8.04
C LYS A 7 -4.18 -0.97 -6.95
N GLY A 8 -3.60 0.21 -6.79
CA GLY A 8 -4.01 1.20 -5.80
C GLY A 8 -5.44 1.70 -6.03
N LYS A 9 -5.75 2.11 -7.27
CA LYS A 9 -7.07 2.65 -7.64
C LYS A 9 -8.22 1.65 -7.47
N HIS A 10 -7.96 0.37 -7.70
CA HIS A 10 -8.98 -0.68 -7.63
C HIS A 10 -8.91 -1.53 -6.37
N GLY A 11 -8.11 -1.13 -5.38
CA GLY A 11 -8.06 -1.79 -4.07
C GLY A 11 -7.57 -3.24 -4.11
N TRP A 12 -6.74 -3.59 -5.10
CA TRP A 12 -6.26 -4.97 -5.22
C TRP A 12 -5.36 -5.37 -4.06
N SER A 13 -5.58 -6.58 -3.56
CA SER A 13 -4.74 -7.16 -2.51
C SER A 13 -3.30 -7.34 -3.01
N ASP A 14 -2.33 -7.26 -2.08
CA ASP A 14 -0.91 -7.48 -2.41
C ASP A 14 -0.70 -8.91 -2.96
N GLN A 15 -1.43 -9.90 -2.44
CA GLN A 15 -1.38 -11.28 -2.92
C GLN A 15 -1.95 -11.43 -4.34
N GLY A 16 -3.13 -10.87 -4.60
CA GLY A 16 -3.76 -10.95 -5.93
C GLY A 16 -2.94 -10.24 -7.00
N PHE A 17 -2.36 -9.09 -6.67
CA PHE A 17 -1.46 -8.40 -7.61
C PHE A 17 -0.16 -9.16 -7.85
N THR A 18 0.39 -9.82 -6.84
CA THR A 18 1.59 -10.66 -7.01
C THR A 18 1.30 -11.83 -7.98
N ALA A 19 0.18 -12.53 -7.80
CA ALA A 19 -0.22 -13.60 -8.73
C ALA A 19 -0.40 -13.09 -10.17
N LEU A 20 -0.95 -11.88 -10.36
CA LEU A 20 -1.03 -11.27 -11.69
C LEU A 20 0.35 -10.98 -12.28
N LEU A 21 1.27 -10.43 -11.49
CA LEU A 21 2.63 -10.12 -11.94
C LEU A 21 3.38 -11.37 -12.38
N GLU A 22 3.22 -12.47 -11.64
CA GLU A 22 3.77 -13.79 -12.00
C GLU A 22 3.16 -14.30 -13.32
N ALA A 23 1.84 -14.23 -13.47
CA ALA A 23 1.17 -14.64 -14.71
C ALA A 23 1.65 -13.81 -15.92
N LEU A 24 1.76 -12.49 -15.77
CA LEU A 24 2.28 -11.61 -16.82
C LEU A 24 3.75 -11.93 -17.16
N SER A 25 4.57 -12.19 -16.16
CA SER A 25 5.97 -12.58 -16.37
C SER A 25 6.11 -13.87 -17.18
N ASN A 26 5.14 -14.79 -17.11
CA ASN A 26 5.14 -16.05 -17.85
C ASN A 26 4.61 -15.91 -19.28
N ILE A 27 3.73 -14.94 -19.53
CA ILE A 27 3.13 -14.70 -20.86
C ILE A 27 4.06 -13.83 -21.73
N LEU A 28 4.82 -12.93 -21.12
CA LEU A 28 5.74 -12.05 -21.81
C LEU A 28 7.04 -12.78 -22.24
N PRO A 29 7.79 -12.22 -23.21
CA PRO A 29 9.10 -12.75 -23.62
C PRO A 29 10.06 -12.96 -22.44
N ALA A 30 10.95 -13.95 -22.54
CA ALA A 30 11.83 -14.34 -21.42
C ALA A 30 12.75 -13.22 -20.90
N ASP A 31 13.04 -12.21 -21.72
CA ASP A 31 13.87 -11.04 -21.43
C ASP A 31 13.09 -9.84 -20.88
N ASN A 32 11.84 -10.04 -20.44
CA ASN A 32 11.03 -8.98 -19.85
C ASN A 32 11.55 -8.52 -18.47
N ASN A 33 11.33 -7.24 -18.17
CA ASN A 33 11.72 -6.61 -16.89
C ASN A 33 10.52 -6.36 -15.95
N ILE A 34 9.45 -7.15 -16.07
CA ILE A 34 8.32 -7.01 -15.16
C ILE A 34 8.72 -7.53 -13.76
N PRO A 35 8.40 -6.80 -12.68
CA PRO A 35 8.58 -7.32 -11.34
C PRO A 35 7.67 -8.53 -11.14
N LYS A 36 8.16 -9.58 -10.48
CA LYS A 36 7.38 -10.78 -10.17
C LYS A 36 6.68 -10.66 -8.82
N THR A 37 7.17 -9.77 -7.95
CA THR A 37 6.60 -9.58 -6.61
C THR A 37 6.21 -8.14 -6.33
N MET A 38 5.30 -7.97 -5.36
CA MET A 38 4.98 -6.64 -4.81
C MET A 38 6.18 -5.90 -4.23
N TYR A 39 7.16 -6.63 -3.69
CA TYR A 39 8.37 -6.05 -3.14
C TYR A 39 9.26 -5.46 -4.25
N GLU A 40 9.50 -6.24 -5.31
CA GLU A 40 10.25 -5.78 -6.48
C GLU A 40 9.56 -4.59 -7.15
N ALA A 41 8.23 -4.66 -7.30
CA ALA A 41 7.45 -3.55 -7.83
C ALA A 41 7.65 -2.28 -7.01
N LYS A 42 7.57 -2.36 -5.66
CA LYS A 42 7.85 -1.23 -4.76
C LYS A 42 9.28 -0.71 -4.88
N LYS A 43 10.27 -1.60 -5.01
CA LYS A 43 11.69 -1.22 -5.19
C LYS A 43 11.88 -0.43 -6.49
N ILE A 44 11.29 -0.88 -7.59
CA ILE A 44 11.32 -0.17 -8.88
C ILE A 44 10.65 1.20 -8.76
N MET A 45 9.47 1.28 -8.13
CA MET A 45 8.80 2.56 -7.90
C MET A 45 9.68 3.54 -7.12
N LYS A 46 10.38 3.07 -6.08
CA LYS A 46 11.32 3.88 -5.30
C LYS A 46 12.51 4.36 -6.13
N VAL A 47 13.14 3.49 -6.91
CA VAL A 47 14.28 3.85 -7.79
C VAL A 47 13.88 4.90 -8.81
N LEU A 48 12.65 4.83 -9.31
CA LEU A 48 12.12 5.79 -10.28
C LEU A 48 11.56 7.08 -9.64
N GLY A 49 11.70 7.27 -8.32
CA GLY A 49 11.21 8.48 -7.63
C GLY A 49 9.69 8.55 -7.48
N LEU A 50 9.02 7.40 -7.57
CA LEU A 50 7.56 7.26 -7.56
C LEU A 50 7.12 6.51 -6.31
N ASP A 51 7.81 6.75 -5.21
CA ASP A 51 7.38 6.24 -3.93
C ASP A 51 6.05 6.90 -3.51
N TYR A 52 5.44 6.32 -2.48
CA TYR A 52 4.21 6.85 -1.95
C TYR A 52 4.31 6.90 -0.44
N GLN A 53 3.88 8.03 0.12
CA GLN A 53 3.76 8.19 1.56
C GLN A 53 2.48 7.53 2.03
N LYS A 54 2.60 6.57 2.94
CA LYS A 54 1.45 6.01 3.65
C LYS A 54 1.02 6.99 4.74
N ILE A 55 -0.22 7.43 4.67
CA ILE A 55 -0.84 8.27 5.68
C ILE A 55 -1.79 7.39 6.50
N HIS A 56 -1.73 7.51 7.83
CA HIS A 56 -2.67 6.79 8.68
C HIS A 56 -4.07 7.42 8.55
N ALA A 57 -5.08 6.57 8.37
CA ALA A 57 -6.47 6.97 8.41
C ALA A 57 -7.08 6.54 9.75
N CYS A 58 -8.02 7.34 10.26
CA CYS A 58 -8.90 6.92 11.34
C CYS A 58 -9.64 5.63 10.92
N ARG A 59 -9.86 4.71 11.87
CA ARG A 59 -10.60 3.47 11.61
C ARG A 59 -12.02 3.70 11.09
N ASN A 60 -12.64 4.80 11.52
CA ASN A 60 -13.97 5.23 11.10
C ASN A 60 -13.91 6.28 9.97
N ASP A 61 -12.78 6.39 9.28
CA ASP A 61 -12.52 7.29 8.14
C ASP A 61 -12.83 8.77 8.38
N CYS A 62 -12.89 9.23 9.65
CA CYS A 62 -13.24 10.61 9.96
C CYS A 62 -12.16 11.62 9.52
N ILE A 63 -10.89 11.25 9.68
CA ILE A 63 -9.73 12.07 9.34
C ILE A 63 -8.57 11.22 8.82
N LEU A 64 -7.66 11.89 8.11
CA LEU A 64 -6.29 11.42 7.91
C LEU A 64 -5.38 12.09 8.94
N PHE A 65 -4.52 11.32 9.59
CA PHE A 65 -3.50 11.81 10.52
C PHE A 65 -2.35 12.47 9.74
N HIS A 66 -2.63 13.65 9.18
CA HIS A 66 -1.77 14.39 8.27
C HIS A 66 -1.91 15.90 8.49
N LYS A 67 -0.85 16.66 8.15
CA LYS A 67 -0.76 18.12 8.37
C LYS A 67 -1.14 18.49 9.81
N GLN A 68 -2.20 19.27 10.01
CA GLN A 68 -2.70 19.71 11.32
C GLN A 68 -3.08 18.56 12.29
N HIS A 69 -3.23 17.33 11.78
CA HIS A 69 -3.54 16.13 12.57
C HIS A 69 -2.37 15.15 12.64
N SER A 70 -1.15 15.53 12.21
CA SER A 70 0.01 14.64 12.13
C SER A 70 0.45 14.09 13.48
N ASP A 71 0.29 14.89 14.54
CA ASP A 71 0.80 14.60 15.88
C ASP A 71 -0.29 14.05 16.80
N LEU A 72 -1.51 13.85 16.28
CA LEU A 72 -2.60 13.28 17.04
C LEU A 72 -2.43 11.76 17.16
N GLU A 73 -2.68 11.27 18.37
CA GLU A 73 -2.67 9.86 18.75
C GLU A 73 -4.09 9.25 18.73
N SER A 74 -5.12 10.10 18.77
CA SER A 74 -6.53 9.71 18.69
C SER A 74 -7.30 10.63 17.75
N CYS A 75 -8.36 10.11 17.14
CA CYS A 75 -9.24 10.85 16.26
C CYS A 75 -10.03 11.92 17.06
N PRO A 76 -9.96 13.21 16.71
CA PRO A 76 -10.70 14.26 17.41
C PRO A 76 -12.22 14.17 17.18
N THR A 77 -12.67 13.44 16.16
CA THR A 77 -14.09 13.29 15.82
C THR A 77 -14.75 12.11 16.53
N CYS A 78 -14.07 10.96 16.63
CA CYS A 78 -14.67 9.73 17.15
C CYS A 78 -13.89 9.10 18.33
N GLY A 79 -12.80 9.71 18.79
CA GLY A 79 -12.01 9.24 19.93
C GLY A 79 -11.14 8.00 19.66
N GLU A 80 -11.32 7.32 18.53
CA GLU A 80 -10.57 6.11 18.17
C GLU A 80 -9.06 6.35 18.11
N SER A 81 -8.30 5.36 18.60
CA SER A 81 -6.84 5.38 18.56
C SER A 81 -6.32 5.32 17.12
N ARG A 82 -5.23 6.05 16.87
CA ARG A 82 -4.45 5.94 15.63
C ARG A 82 -3.80 4.58 15.47
N TRP A 83 -3.39 3.96 16.57
CA TRP A 83 -2.63 2.72 16.57
C TRP A 83 -3.53 1.51 16.82
N LYS A 84 -3.25 0.42 16.10
CA LYS A 84 -3.86 -0.87 16.41
C LYS A 84 -3.28 -1.38 17.72
N GLU A 85 -4.14 -1.71 18.68
CA GLU A 85 -3.72 -2.43 19.88
C GLU A 85 -3.09 -3.77 19.47
N LYS A 86 -1.94 -4.09 20.06
CA LYS A 86 -1.37 -5.43 19.93
C LYS A 86 -2.32 -6.39 20.64
N LYS A 87 -3.04 -7.22 19.90
CA LYS A 87 -3.65 -8.41 20.50
C LYS A 87 -2.49 -9.26 21.02
N MET A 88 -2.43 -9.46 22.33
CA MET A 88 -1.66 -10.57 22.89
C MET A 88 -2.35 -11.83 22.40
N GLU A 89 -1.78 -12.48 21.38
CA GLU A 89 -2.15 -13.85 21.04
C GLU A 89 -1.66 -14.76 22.19
N PRO A 90 -2.51 -15.67 22.71
CA PRO A 90 -2.09 -16.69 23.66
C PRO A 90 -0.98 -17.60 23.12
#